data_AF-A0AA86I635-F1
#
_entry.id   AF-A0AA86I635-F1
#
_cell.length_a   1.000
_cell.length_b   1.000
_cell.length_c   1.000
_cell.angle_alpha   90.00
_cell.angle_beta   90.00
_cell.angle_gamma   90.00
#
_symmetry.space_group_name_H-M   'P 1'
#
loop_
_entity.id
_entity.type
_entity.pdbx_description
1 polymer ?
#
loop_
_entity_poly.entity_id
_entity_poly.type
_entity_poly.pdbx_seq_one_letter_code
_entity_poly.pdbx_strand_id
1 'polypeptide(L)' 'MSKNIRVVIGLISNIILFIFGIRGLLINEPTPFASYLFTISGLIGVIALLMELKKRNNTESKTSKQI' A
#
# COMPACT_ATOMS: atom_id res chain seq x y z
N MET A 1 20.34 2.41 -0.38
CA MET A 1 18.98 2.75 0.10
C MET A 1 18.56 1.70 1.12
N SER A 2 18.28 2.06 2.38
CA SER A 2 17.89 1.06 3.38
C SER A 2 16.50 0.49 3.04
N LYS A 3 16.33 -0.82 3.28
CA LYS A 3 15.11 -1.56 2.88
C LYS A 3 13.85 -1.01 3.58
N ASN A 4 14.03 -0.41 4.76
CA ASN A 4 12.97 0.24 5.54
C ASN A 4 12.48 1.53 4.88
N ILE A 5 13.39 2.33 4.29
CA ILE A 5 13.03 3.55 3.56
C ILE A 5 12.15 3.22 2.34
N ARG A 6 12.43 2.12 1.63
CA ARG A 6 11.59 1.68 0.50
C ARG A 6 10.16 1.35 0.94
N VAL A 7 10.00 0.69 2.09
CA VAL A 7 8.68 0.33 2.64
C VAL A 7 7.91 1.58 3.08
N VAL A 8 8.58 2.52 3.77
CA VAL A 8 7.96 3.77 4.23
C VAL A 8 7.49 4.64 3.07
N ILE A 9 8.30 4.75 2.00
CA ILE A 9 7.91 5.48 0.78
C ILE A 9 6.70 4.84 0.09
N GLY A 10 6.61 3.51 0.04
CA GLY A 10 5.43 2.81 -0.47
C GLY A 10 4.18 3.08 0.37
N LEU A 11 4.33 3.13 1.69
CA LEU A 11 3.23 3.40 2.63
C LEU A 11 2.71 4.84 2.51
N ILE A 12 3.63 5.83 2.46
CA ILE A 12 3.30 7.26 2.30
C ILE A 12 2.58 7.50 0.97
N SER A 13 3.09 6.91 -0.12
CA SER A 13 2.51 7.08 -1.45
C SER A 13 1.08 6.56 -1.51
N ASN A 14 0.84 5.41 -0.86
CA ASN A 14 -0.48 4.80 -0.81
C ASN A 14 -1.48 5.61 0.02
N ILE A 15 -1.06 6.15 1.17
CA ILE A 15 -1.89 7.04 2.00
C ILE A 15 -2.30 8.30 1.22
N ILE A 16 -1.38 8.91 0.48
CA ILE A 16 -1.67 10.10 -0.34
C ILE A 16 -2.68 9.74 -1.43
N LEU A 17 -2.50 8.60 -2.10
CA LEU A 17 -3.41 8.09 -3.13
C LEU A 17 -4.84 7.87 -2.59
N PHE A 18 -4.95 7.29 -1.40
CA PHE A 18 -6.22 7.02 -0.74
C PHE A 18 -6.97 8.30 -0.38
N ILE A 19 -6.26 9.29 0.18
CA ILE A 19 -6.84 10.60 0.51
C ILE A 19 -7.30 11.33 -0.77
N PHE A 20 -6.52 11.25 -1.85
CA PHE A 20 -6.85 11.88 -3.13
C PHE A 20 -8.10 11.24 -3.77
N GLY A 21 -8.20 9.91 -3.74
CA GLY A 21 -9.37 9.17 -4.22
C GLY A 21 -10.65 9.51 -3.46
N ILE A 22 -10.59 9.58 -2.12
CA ILE A 22 -11.75 9.95 -1.28
C ILE A 22 -12.19 11.39 -1.55
N ARG A 23 -11.24 12.33 -1.64
CA ARG A 23 -11.54 13.74 -1.97
C ARG A 23 -12.23 13.85 -3.32
N GLY A 24 -11.74 13.14 -4.34
CA GLY A 24 -12.32 13.10 -5.68
C GLY A 24 -13.66 12.37 -5.78
N LEU A 25 -14.05 11.59 -4.76
CA LEU A 25 -15.37 10.95 -4.66
C LEU A 25 -16.38 11.81 -3.90
N LEU A 26 -15.92 12.59 -2.91
CA LEU A 26 -16.75 13.49 -2.09
C LEU A 26 -17.05 14.84 -2.77
N ILE A 27 -16.18 15.28 -3.68
CA ILE A 27 -16.44 16.45 -4.53
C ILE A 27 -17.30 15.94 -5.70
N ASN A 28 -18.59 16.26 -5.67
CA ASN A 28 -19.62 15.86 -6.63
C ASN A 28 -19.44 16.56 -8.01
N GLU A 29 -18.24 16.47 -8.56
CA GLU A 29 -17.93 16.73 -9.97
C GLU A 29 -18.06 15.41 -10.76
N PRO A 30 -18.34 15.44 -12.08
CA PRO A 30 -18.47 14.23 -12.90
C PRO A 30 -17.26 13.35 -12.67
N THR A 31 -17.50 12.21 -11.99
CA THR A 31 -16.50 11.34 -11.37
C THR A 31 -15.30 11.14 -12.30
N PRO A 32 -14.14 11.76 -12.02
CA PRO A 32 -13.00 11.59 -12.88
C PRO A 32 -12.51 10.16 -12.68
N PHE A 33 -12.46 9.39 -13.76
CA PHE A 33 -11.92 8.02 -13.85
C PHE A 33 -10.62 7.82 -13.05
N ALA A 34 -9.83 8.89 -12.91
CA ALA A 34 -8.66 8.99 -12.04
C ALA A 34 -8.92 8.61 -10.56
N SER A 35 -10.04 9.03 -9.95
CA SER A 35 -10.36 8.70 -8.55
C SER A 35 -10.51 7.19 -8.34
N TYR A 36 -11.11 6.50 -9.30
CA TYR A 36 -11.28 5.05 -9.25
C TYR A 36 -9.95 4.32 -9.42
N LEU A 37 -9.12 4.76 -10.37
CA LEU A 37 -7.76 4.24 -10.57
C LEU A 37 -6.88 4.43 -9.33
N PHE A 38 -6.96 5.60 -8.68
CA PHE A 38 -6.21 5.86 -7.45
C PHE A 38 -6.69 5.00 -6.28
N THR A 39 -7.99 4.73 -6.18
CA THR A 39 -8.54 3.85 -5.15
C THR A 39 -8.09 2.40 -5.35
N ILE A 40 -8.15 1.89 -6.59
CA ILE A 40 -7.72 0.51 -6.93
C ILE A 40 -6.21 0.34 -6.76
N SER A 41 -5.41 1.26 -7.29
CA SER A 41 -3.95 1.19 -7.17
C SER A 41 -3.48 1.32 -5.71
N GLY A 42 -4.17 2.14 -4.90
CA GLY A 42 -3.93 2.21 -3.48
C GLY A 42 -4.24 0.89 -2.76
N LEU A 43 -5.40 0.28 -3.04
CA LEU A 43 -5.79 -1.01 -2.48
C LEU A 43 -4.76 -2.11 -2.82
N ILE A 44 -4.33 -2.18 -4.08
CA ILE A 44 -3.31 -3.13 -4.55
C ILE A 44 -1.98 -2.88 -3.82
N GLY A 45 -1.60 -1.62 -3.61
CA GLY A 45 -0.43 -1.24 -2.83
C GLY A 45 -0.50 -1.74 -1.38
N VAL A 46 -1.67 -1.68 -0.74
CA VAL A 46 -1.86 -2.19 0.64
C VAL A 46 -1.69 -3.70 0.66
N ILE A 47 -2.34 -4.40 -0.28
CA ILE A 47 -2.29 -5.87 -0.36
C ILE A 47 -0.85 -6.36 -0.61
N ALA A 48 -0.11 -5.70 -1.50
CA ALA A 48 1.29 -6.03 -1.78
C ALA A 48 2.18 -5.85 -0.54
N LEU A 49 2.00 -4.74 0.19
CA LEU A 49 2.68 -4.49 1.47
C LEU A 49 2.33 -5.55 2.52
N LEU A 50 1.05 -5.90 2.63
CA LEU A 50 0.57 -6.92 3.57
C LEU A 50 1.17 -8.29 3.25
N MET A 51 1.22 -8.66 1.96
CA MET A 51 1.87 -9.89 1.49
C MET A 51 3.37 -9.89 1.76
N GLU A 52 4.06 -8.77 1.54
CA GLU A 52 5.50 -8.65 1.79
C GLU A 52 5.82 -8.77 3.29
N LEU A 53 5.03 -8.13 4.16
CA LEU A 53 5.13 -8.28 5.61
C LEU A 53 4.85 -9.72 6.06
N LYS A 54 3.79 -10.35 5.54
CA LYS A 54 3.45 -11.74 5.85
C LYS A 54 4.57 -12.70 5.42
N LYS A 55 5.17 -12.49 4.25
CA LYS A 55 6.29 -13.28 3.74
C LYS A 55 7.53 -13.14 4.63
N ARG A 56 7.83 -11.93 5.12
CA ARG A 56 8.95 -11.70 6.05
C ARG A 56 8.72 -12.39 7.40
N ASN A 57 7.53 -12.25 7.99
CA ASN A 57 7.19 -12.93 9.24
C ASN A 57 7.31 -14.45 9.14
N ASN A 58 6.89 -15.03 8.01
CA ASN A 58 7.00 -16.47 7.77
C ASN A 58 8.46 -16.91 7.52
N THR A 59 9.30 -16.02 7.00
CA THR A 59 10.73 -16.29 6.79
C THR A 59 11.49 -16.25 8.10
N GLU A 60 11.22 -15.28 8.97
CA GLU A 60 11.84 -15.20 10.31
C GLU A 60 11.41 -16.37 11.22
N SER A 61 10.16 -16.83 11.10
CA SER A 61 9.68 -18.04 11.77
C SER A 61 10.43 -19.32 11.35
N LYS A 62 10.92 -19.40 10.10
CA LYS A 62 11.70 -20.57 9.64
C LYS A 62 13.14 -20.53 10.13
N THR A 63 13.75 -19.35 10.27
CA THR A 63 15.11 -19.20 10.80
C THR A 63 15.17 -19.51 12.30
N SER A 64 14.13 -19.16 13.07
CA SER A 64 14.05 -19.48 14.50
C SER A 64 13.80 -20.97 14.82
N LYS A 65 13.38 -21.77 13.83
CA LYS A 65 13.23 -23.24 13.98
C LYS A 65 14.49 -24.01 13.56
N GLN A 66 15.55 -23.33 13.14
CA GLN A 66 16.82 -23.94 12.73
C GLN A 66 17.99 -23.64 13.67
N ILE A 67 17.75 -23.01 14.83
CA ILE A 67 18.75 -22.82 15.89
C ILE A 67 18.32 -23.63 17.12
#